data_AF-A0A453P4K9-F1
#
_entry.id   AF-A0A453P4K9-F1
#
_cell.length_a   1.000
_cell.length_b   1.000
_cell.length_c   1.000
_cell.angle_alpha   90.00
_cell.angle_beta   90.00
_cell.angle_gamma   90.00
#
_symmetry.space_group_name_H-M   'P 1'
#
loop_
_entity.id
_entity.type
_entity.pdbx_description
1 polymer ?
#
loop_
_entity_poly.entity_id
_entity_poly.type
_entity_poly.pdbx_seq_one_letter_code
_entity_poly.pdbx_strand_id
1 'polypeptide(L)'
;AGMACCGSRNVRFQNDLEVQQLKAISLESPSTASKNHSKLPHDPRKCRLGSRVCPERPCRSIRDRVLSRAFSEELESLMHSGGHLFFDPRGRVIHLWNKIFLTACLLSLFVDPLFLYLTGTQQNMCIEFKHSLALMLSVIRSLLDVFYAAHICLRFRTAFIAPSSRVFGRGELVIQPYKIAMRYLSRTFWFDLITALPLPQFVIWVVVPMLKESATANRKDILRFSIIFQYLPRLFQIFPLTRQIVMATGAMTENAWASAAYNLILYMLASHVLGALWYLFSVQRQEACWREACNLEGPMCRTEFFDCNTVSSNRTIWYELSNITRLCTPDNSFYQFGIYAEAFNYKLTTSAFTQKYFYCFWWGLKNLSCLGQNLATSLYIGEISFAIVIGVLGLVLFALLIGNMQYFCLCSRISKRP
;
A
#
# COMPACT_ATOMS: atom_id res chain seq x y z
N ALA A 1 -7.81 -63.33 15.79
CA ALA A 1 -6.40 -63.69 16.05
C ALA A 1 -5.54 -62.82 15.14
N GLY A 2 -4.59 -62.00 15.54
CA GLY A 2 -3.97 -61.70 16.82
C GLY A 2 -2.54 -61.24 16.54
N MET A 3 -2.21 -59.98 16.90
CA MET A 3 -0.87 -59.38 17.16
C MET A 3 0.15 -59.37 15.98
N ALA A 4 1.09 -58.43 15.80
CA ALA A 4 1.85 -57.62 16.76
C ALA A 4 2.48 -56.33 16.16
N CYS A 5 2.95 -55.50 17.09
CA CYS A 5 3.67 -54.21 17.06
C CYS A 5 4.93 -54.08 16.15
N CYS A 6 5.23 -52.86 15.66
CA CYS A 6 6.55 -52.21 15.81
C CYS A 6 6.53 -50.70 15.45
N GLY A 7 7.33 -49.90 16.17
CA GLY A 7 7.28 -48.42 16.21
C GLY A 7 8.02 -47.67 15.09
N SER A 8 7.78 -46.37 15.01
CA SER A 8 8.43 -45.45 14.07
C SER A 8 9.26 -44.38 14.79
N ARG A 9 10.51 -44.23 14.35
CA ARG A 9 11.55 -43.28 14.80
C ARG A 9 11.46 -41.99 13.98
N ASN A 10 11.72 -40.84 14.63
CA ASN A 10 11.97 -39.55 14.00
C ASN A 10 13.33 -39.50 13.29
N VAL A 11 13.41 -38.83 12.14
CA VAL A 11 14.66 -38.29 11.55
C VAL A 11 14.38 -36.93 10.91
N ARG A 12 15.19 -35.93 11.29
CA ARG A 12 15.28 -34.57 10.73
C ARG A 12 16.49 -34.54 9.79
N PHE A 13 16.31 -34.04 8.56
CA PHE A 13 17.41 -33.83 7.62
C PHE A 13 18.10 -32.49 7.84
N GLN A 14 19.42 -32.53 7.70
CA GLN A 14 20.38 -31.44 7.79
C GLN A 14 21.11 -31.41 6.44
N ASN A 15 21.13 -30.25 5.78
CA ASN A 15 21.98 -30.02 4.60
C ASN A 15 22.97 -28.91 4.96
N ASP A 16 24.25 -29.27 4.82
CA ASP A 16 25.41 -28.41 5.02
C ASP A 16 25.95 -27.82 3.70
N LEU A 17 26.84 -26.84 3.88
CA LEU A 17 27.91 -26.33 3.00
C LEU A 17 27.59 -25.20 2.00
N GLU A 18 28.24 -24.04 2.21
CA GLU A 18 29.44 -23.64 1.42
C GLU A 18 30.31 -22.57 2.14
N VAL A 19 31.57 -22.96 2.37
CA VAL A 19 32.86 -22.25 2.08
C VAL A 19 33.28 -20.96 2.83
N GLN A 20 34.19 -21.16 3.80
CA GLN A 20 35.55 -20.59 4.01
C GLN A 20 35.98 -19.34 3.19
N GLN A 21 36.89 -18.44 3.57
CA GLN A 21 37.82 -18.21 4.68
C GLN A 21 38.44 -16.82 4.41
N LEU A 22 38.69 -16.01 5.43
CA LEU A 22 39.55 -14.81 5.33
C LEU A 22 40.79 -15.02 6.20
N LYS A 23 41.86 -15.43 5.51
CA LYS A 23 43.31 -15.30 5.77
C LYS A 23 43.82 -15.23 7.21
N ALA A 24 44.56 -16.27 7.60
CA ALA A 24 45.72 -16.15 8.46
C ALA A 24 46.95 -15.72 7.62
N ILE A 25 47.71 -14.74 8.11
CA ILE A 25 49.15 -14.65 7.89
C ILE A 25 49.77 -14.47 9.27
N SER A 26 50.37 -15.53 9.78
CA SER A 26 51.28 -15.57 10.92
C SER A 26 52.71 -15.37 10.42
N LEU A 27 53.45 -14.48 11.05
CA LEU A 27 54.90 -14.35 10.94
C LEU A 27 55.58 -15.40 11.86
N GLU A 28 56.66 -16.01 11.37
CA GLU A 28 57.46 -17.07 12.03
C GLU A 28 58.30 -16.60 13.24
N SER A 29 58.23 -17.38 14.35
CA SER A 29 59.28 -17.97 15.24
C SER A 29 60.55 -17.19 15.69
N PRO A 30 61.41 -17.66 16.65
CA PRO A 30 61.35 -18.82 17.55
C PRO A 30 61.85 -18.61 19.03
N SER A 31 61.60 -19.63 19.87
CA SER A 31 62.42 -20.15 21.00
C SER A 31 62.80 -19.27 22.22
N THR A 32 62.50 -19.73 23.45
CA THR A 32 63.49 -20.14 24.50
C THR A 32 62.82 -20.45 25.85
N ALA A 33 63.54 -21.24 26.66
CA ALA A 33 63.20 -21.87 27.93
C ALA A 33 62.84 -20.93 29.10
N SER A 34 62.17 -21.47 30.15
CA SER A 34 62.73 -21.58 31.52
C SER A 34 61.66 -21.72 32.63
N LYS A 35 61.79 -22.83 33.38
CA LYS A 35 61.71 -23.03 34.85
C LYS A 35 60.47 -22.61 35.68
N ASN A 36 59.95 -23.64 36.36
CA ASN A 36 59.72 -23.80 37.80
C ASN A 36 59.05 -22.67 38.61
N HIS A 37 57.95 -23.00 39.29
CA HIS A 37 58.04 -23.27 40.74
C HIS A 37 56.81 -24.00 41.30
N SER A 38 57.12 -24.99 42.13
CA SER A 38 56.29 -25.85 42.95
C SER A 38 55.76 -25.15 44.20
N LYS A 39 54.62 -25.64 44.73
CA LYS A 39 54.48 -26.15 46.13
C LYS A 39 53.10 -26.78 46.39
N LEU A 40 53.15 -28.07 46.72
CA LEU A 40 52.15 -28.95 47.36
C LEU A 40 52.07 -28.63 48.88
N PRO A 41 51.36 -29.40 49.74
CA PRO A 41 50.05 -30.08 49.66
C PRO A 41 49.15 -29.73 50.88
N HIS A 42 47.89 -30.21 50.93
CA HIS A 42 47.33 -30.90 52.11
C HIS A 42 45.88 -31.37 51.87
N ASP A 43 45.65 -32.67 52.07
CA ASP A 43 44.38 -33.32 52.39
C ASP A 43 44.59 -33.97 53.77
N PRO A 44 43.59 -33.96 54.69
CA PRO A 44 42.78 -35.17 54.88
C PRO A 44 41.31 -34.92 55.32
N ARG A 45 40.39 -35.53 54.57
CA ARG A 45 39.23 -36.37 54.99
C ARG A 45 38.24 -35.93 56.10
N LYS A 46 36.95 -36.13 55.73
CA LYS A 46 35.71 -36.48 56.48
C LYS A 46 34.84 -35.34 57.05
N CYS A 47 33.64 -35.16 56.49
CA CYS A 47 32.37 -35.60 57.11
C CYS A 47 31.16 -35.50 56.15
N ARG A 48 30.16 -36.31 56.45
CA ARG A 48 29.02 -36.73 55.61
C ARG A 48 27.80 -35.80 55.75
N LEU A 49 27.02 -35.73 54.65
CA LEU A 49 25.56 -35.74 54.55
C LEU A 49 24.75 -34.53 55.05
N GLY A 50 24.11 -33.81 54.11
CA GLY A 50 22.89 -33.05 54.39
C GLY A 50 22.63 -31.81 53.51
N SER A 51 21.58 -31.90 52.69
CA SER A 51 20.70 -30.79 52.26
C SER A 51 21.01 -30.00 50.97
N ARG A 52 20.12 -30.22 49.99
CA ARG A 52 19.55 -29.28 48.98
C ARG A 52 20.50 -28.47 48.10
N VAL A 53 20.65 -28.97 46.88
CA VAL A 53 21.07 -28.22 45.69
C VAL A 53 20.05 -27.10 45.40
N CYS A 54 20.48 -25.85 45.49
CA CYS A 54 19.83 -24.72 44.84
C CYS A 54 20.26 -24.68 43.36
N PRO A 55 19.35 -24.64 42.37
CA PRO A 55 19.72 -24.30 41.01
C PRO A 55 19.90 -22.78 40.90
N GLU A 56 21.07 -22.35 40.43
CA GLU A 56 21.35 -20.98 40.00
C GLU A 56 20.25 -20.50 39.04
N ARG A 57 19.55 -19.42 39.42
CA ARG A 57 18.77 -18.61 38.47
C ARG A 57 19.70 -17.55 37.88
N PRO A 58 19.70 -17.32 36.56
CA PRO A 58 20.53 -16.29 35.96
C PRO A 58 19.99 -14.91 36.34
N CYS A 59 20.80 -14.15 37.11
CA CYS A 59 20.53 -12.77 37.49
C CYS A 59 20.74 -11.80 36.29
N ARG A 60 20.12 -12.09 35.13
CA ARG A 60 20.20 -11.25 33.92
C ARG A 60 19.10 -10.19 33.84
N SER A 61 17.98 -10.32 34.56
CA SER A 61 16.82 -9.42 34.34
C SER A 61 16.90 -8.06 35.04
N ILE A 62 17.61 -7.96 36.17
CA ILE A 62 17.67 -6.72 36.96
C ILE A 62 18.73 -5.78 36.39
N ARG A 63 19.91 -6.30 36.06
CA ARG A 63 21.00 -5.50 35.47
C ARG A 63 20.62 -4.95 34.11
N ASP A 64 19.92 -5.72 33.27
CA ASP A 64 19.40 -5.25 31.98
C ASP A 64 18.28 -4.20 32.13
N ARG A 65 17.39 -4.34 33.14
CA ARG A 65 16.38 -3.32 33.45
C ARG A 65 16.98 -2.04 34.02
N VAL A 66 18.01 -2.15 34.86
CA VAL A 66 18.71 -1.01 35.45
C VAL A 66 19.53 -0.29 34.38
N LEU A 67 20.21 -1.03 33.49
CA LEU A 67 20.89 -0.47 32.33
C LEU A 67 19.91 0.17 31.34
N SER A 68 18.76 -0.45 31.07
CA SER A 68 17.77 0.16 30.20
C SER A 68 17.20 1.44 30.82
N ARG A 69 16.94 1.46 32.13
CA ARG A 69 16.51 2.67 32.85
C ARG A 69 17.56 3.78 32.82
N ALA A 70 18.82 3.46 33.13
CA ALA A 70 19.91 4.43 33.11
C ALA A 70 20.13 5.01 31.70
N PHE A 71 20.08 4.18 30.66
CA PHE A 71 20.11 4.64 29.27
C PHE A 71 18.88 5.47 28.88
N SER A 72 17.71 5.18 29.45
CA SER A 72 16.48 5.95 29.21
C SER A 72 16.58 7.35 29.81
N GLU A 73 17.08 7.45 31.05
CA GLU A 73 17.23 8.71 31.77
C GLU A 73 18.33 9.60 31.15
N GLU A 74 19.44 9.00 30.71
CA GLU A 74 20.51 9.72 30.02
C GLU A 74 20.06 10.21 28.63
N LEU A 75 19.27 9.39 27.92
CA LEU A 75 18.63 9.75 26.65
C LEU A 75 17.57 10.85 26.81
N GLU A 76 16.74 10.80 27.85
CA GLU A 76 15.77 11.86 28.19
C GLU A 76 16.49 13.17 28.52
N SER A 77 17.60 13.11 29.28
CA SER A 77 18.39 14.30 29.59
C SER A 77 19.01 14.94 28.34
N LEU A 78 19.46 14.12 27.37
CA LEU A 78 19.99 14.57 26.09
C LEU A 78 18.91 15.09 25.14
N MET A 79 17.69 14.53 25.20
CA MET A 79 16.52 15.00 24.46
C MET A 79 15.98 16.34 24.99
N HIS A 80 16.16 16.62 26.29
CA HIS A 80 15.70 17.85 26.93
C HIS A 80 16.73 18.99 26.95
N SER A 81 18.03 18.68 26.88
CA SER A 81 19.12 19.67 27.00
C SER A 81 19.40 20.47 25.72
N GLY A 82 19.07 19.94 24.53
CA GLY A 82 19.11 20.69 23.27
C GLY A 82 17.71 21.07 22.83
N GLY A 83 17.45 22.32 22.44
CA GLY A 83 16.14 22.84 22.01
C GLY A 83 15.48 22.19 20.78
N HIS A 84 15.89 20.98 20.39
CA HIS A 84 15.33 20.17 19.32
C HIS A 84 14.79 18.86 19.90
N LEU A 85 13.46 18.77 20.05
CA LEU A 85 12.77 17.52 20.39
C LEU A 85 13.02 16.48 19.27
N PHE A 86 13.75 15.40 19.59
CA PHE A 86 13.93 14.24 18.72
C PHE A 86 13.10 13.07 19.24
N PHE A 87 12.60 12.23 18.33
CA PHE A 87 11.82 11.06 18.69
C PHE A 87 12.66 9.79 18.63
N ASP A 88 12.57 8.97 19.67
CA ASP A 88 13.11 7.61 19.65
C ASP A 88 12.31 6.75 18.65
N PRO A 89 12.95 6.09 17.67
CA PRO A 89 12.29 5.16 16.74
C PRO A 89 11.58 3.99 17.44
N ARG A 90 11.94 3.64 18.69
CA ARG A 90 11.27 2.61 19.51
C ARG A 90 10.20 3.19 20.45
N GLY A 91 10.02 4.50 20.45
CA GLY A 91 9.07 5.19 21.32
C GLY A 91 7.61 4.87 20.97
N ARG A 92 6.76 4.89 22.01
CA ARG A 92 5.31 4.66 21.87
C ARG A 92 4.65 5.67 20.92
N VAL A 93 5.16 6.91 20.89
CA VAL A 93 4.66 8.00 20.05
C VAL A 93 4.84 7.68 18.57
N ILE A 94 6.03 7.24 18.15
CA ILE A 94 6.30 6.89 16.73
C ILE A 94 5.49 5.66 16.31
N HIS A 95 5.33 4.69 17.20
CA HIS A 95 4.49 3.52 16.90
C HIS A 95 3.01 3.89 16.72
N LEU A 96 2.47 4.74 17.60
CA LEU A 96 1.11 5.27 17.47
C LEU A 96 0.95 6.11 16.20
N TRP A 97 1.92 6.98 15.90
CA TRP A 97 1.93 7.78 14.67
C TRP A 97 1.91 6.91 13.41
N ASN A 98 2.75 5.87 13.34
CA ASN A 98 2.77 4.97 12.19
C ASN A 98 1.42 4.27 11.96
N LYS A 99 0.69 3.93 13.04
CA LYS A 99 -0.68 3.40 12.95
C LYS A 99 -1.67 4.44 12.42
N ILE A 100 -1.66 5.66 12.97
CA ILE A 100 -2.50 6.76 12.51
C ILE A 100 -2.22 7.08 11.04
N PHE A 101 -0.94 7.16 10.67
CA PHE A 101 -0.50 7.43 9.30
C PHE A 101 -0.91 6.31 8.35
N LEU A 102 -0.85 5.04 8.76
CA LEU A 102 -1.36 3.92 7.95
C LEU A 102 -2.85 4.07 7.68
N THR A 103 -3.65 4.44 8.68
CA THR A 103 -5.08 4.70 8.51
C THR A 103 -5.32 5.87 7.55
N ALA A 104 -4.57 6.96 7.67
CA ALA A 104 -4.64 8.10 6.75
C ALA A 104 -4.28 7.70 5.30
N CYS A 105 -3.25 6.85 5.12
CA CYS A 105 -2.88 6.32 3.82
C CYS A 105 -3.98 5.47 3.19
N LEU A 106 -4.62 4.57 3.97
CA LEU A 106 -5.74 3.76 3.49
C LEU A 106 -6.94 4.64 3.10
N LEU A 107 -7.23 5.68 3.88
CA LEU A 107 -8.28 6.64 3.55
C LEU A 107 -7.94 7.45 2.29
N SER A 108 -6.67 7.84 2.09
CA SER A 108 -6.21 8.48 0.84
C SER A 108 -6.45 7.57 -0.37
N LEU A 109 -6.07 6.30 -0.28
CA LEU A 109 -6.29 5.35 -1.37
C LEU A 109 -7.77 5.09 -1.66
N PHE A 110 -8.64 5.23 -0.67
CA PHE A 110 -10.09 5.15 -0.88
C PHE A 110 -10.63 6.41 -1.56
N VAL A 111 -10.11 7.59 -1.24
CA VAL A 111 -10.57 8.86 -1.83
C VAL A 111 -10.05 9.05 -3.26
N ASP A 112 -8.83 8.61 -3.57
CA ASP A 112 -8.18 8.85 -4.87
C ASP A 112 -8.99 8.34 -6.09
N PRO A 113 -9.56 7.12 -6.10
CA PRO A 113 -10.38 6.64 -7.22
C PRO A 113 -11.69 7.43 -7.40
N LEU A 114 -12.17 8.15 -6.38
CA LEU A 114 -13.38 8.96 -6.50
C LEU A 114 -13.21 10.10 -7.54
N PHE A 115 -11.97 10.56 -7.75
CA PHE A 115 -11.66 11.54 -8.80
C PHE A 115 -11.93 11.01 -10.22
N LEU A 116 -12.01 9.69 -10.42
CA LEU A 116 -12.37 9.11 -11.72
C LEU A 116 -13.85 9.29 -12.08
N TYR A 117 -14.71 9.65 -11.11
CA TYR A 117 -16.12 9.96 -11.32
C TYR A 117 -16.41 11.43 -11.62
N LEU A 118 -15.37 12.27 -11.77
CA LEU A 118 -15.53 13.70 -12.03
C LEU A 118 -16.18 14.00 -13.38
N THR A 119 -15.98 13.14 -14.37
CA THR A 119 -16.60 13.26 -15.68
C THR A 119 -17.85 12.39 -15.76
N GLY A 120 -18.97 12.95 -16.19
CA GLY A 120 -20.20 12.23 -16.52
C GLY A 120 -20.68 12.56 -17.91
N THR A 121 -21.64 11.78 -18.43
CA THR A 121 -22.30 12.10 -19.69
C THR A 121 -23.67 12.70 -19.41
N GLN A 122 -24.10 13.61 -20.27
CA GLN A 122 -25.46 14.16 -20.28
C GLN A 122 -26.31 13.52 -21.39
N GLN A 123 -27.63 13.72 -21.32
CA GLN A 123 -28.57 13.17 -22.32
C GLN A 123 -28.32 13.74 -23.72
N ASN A 124 -27.88 15.00 -23.82
CA ASN A 124 -27.52 15.70 -25.05
C ASN A 124 -26.08 15.37 -25.54
N MET A 125 -25.59 14.16 -25.24
CA MET A 125 -24.38 13.55 -25.80
C MET A 125 -23.12 14.40 -25.63
N CYS A 126 -22.95 14.97 -24.44
CA CYS A 126 -21.73 15.68 -24.06
C CYS A 126 -21.20 15.20 -22.71
N ILE A 127 -19.92 15.45 -22.47
CA ILE A 127 -19.22 15.15 -21.22
C ILE A 127 -19.18 16.40 -20.38
N GLU A 128 -19.66 16.28 -19.15
CA GLU A 128 -19.66 17.33 -18.16
C GLU A 128 -18.63 17.05 -17.07
N PHE A 129 -17.93 18.10 -16.64
CA PHE A 129 -17.05 18.07 -15.48
C PHE A 129 -17.80 18.54 -14.23
N LYS A 130 -17.90 17.68 -13.21
CA LYS A 130 -18.64 17.98 -11.98
C LYS A 130 -17.79 18.78 -10.99
N HIS A 131 -17.83 20.12 -11.12
CA HIS A 131 -17.09 21.05 -10.26
C HIS A 131 -17.36 20.88 -8.75
N SER A 132 -18.62 20.66 -8.36
CA SER A 132 -18.99 20.47 -6.94
C SER A 132 -18.33 19.23 -6.32
N LEU A 133 -18.30 18.11 -7.05
CA LEU A 133 -17.62 16.89 -6.61
C LEU A 133 -16.10 17.10 -6.57
N ALA A 134 -15.53 17.79 -7.56
CA ALA A 134 -14.10 18.12 -7.60
C ALA A 134 -13.67 18.95 -6.38
N LEU A 135 -14.46 19.95 -5.99
CA LEU A 135 -14.21 20.78 -4.81
C LEU A 135 -14.24 19.95 -3.53
N MET A 136 -15.30 19.17 -3.32
CA MET A 136 -15.44 18.33 -2.13
C MET A 136 -14.28 17.33 -1.99
N LEU A 137 -13.95 16.62 -3.08
CA LEU A 137 -12.84 15.68 -3.08
C LEU A 137 -11.49 16.39 -2.85
N SER A 138 -11.28 17.56 -3.45
CA SER A 138 -10.05 18.35 -3.25
C SER A 138 -9.86 18.79 -1.79
N VAL A 139 -10.93 19.19 -1.10
CA VAL A 139 -10.90 19.57 0.32
C VAL A 139 -10.53 18.36 1.19
N ILE A 140 -11.26 17.26 1.06
CA ILE A 140 -10.97 16.01 1.80
C ILE A 140 -9.53 15.58 1.55
N ARG A 141 -9.09 15.66 0.29
CA ARG A 141 -7.78 15.21 -0.11
C ARG A 141 -6.66 16.08 0.44
N SER A 142 -6.86 17.40 0.50
CA SER A 142 -5.93 18.34 1.11
C SER A 142 -5.77 18.11 2.61
N LEU A 143 -6.85 17.75 3.32
CA LEU A 143 -6.76 17.36 4.74
C LEU A 143 -5.90 16.11 4.93
N LEU A 144 -5.99 15.14 4.01
CA LEU A 144 -5.16 13.93 4.05
C LEU A 144 -3.69 14.23 3.74
N ASP A 145 -3.39 15.15 2.82
CA ASP A 145 -2.02 15.56 2.49
C ASP A 145 -1.26 16.16 3.69
N VAL A 146 -1.97 16.79 4.64
CA VAL A 146 -1.36 17.26 5.90
C VAL A 146 -0.70 16.12 6.67
N PHE A 147 -1.28 14.91 6.67
CA PHE A 147 -0.69 13.75 7.33
C PHE A 147 0.61 13.29 6.65
N TYR A 148 0.68 13.38 5.31
CA TYR A 148 1.90 13.07 4.56
C TYR A 148 3.00 14.09 4.86
N ALA A 149 2.67 15.38 4.87
CA ALA A 149 3.61 16.44 5.23
C ALA A 149 4.11 16.28 6.69
N ALA A 150 3.21 15.98 7.62
CA ALA A 150 3.56 15.71 9.01
C ALA A 150 4.45 14.46 9.15
N HIS A 151 4.19 13.39 8.38
CA HIS A 151 5.04 12.20 8.36
C HIS A 151 6.46 12.51 7.87
N ILE A 152 6.61 13.33 6.82
CA ILE A 152 7.94 13.81 6.36
C ILE A 152 8.63 14.60 7.48
N CYS A 153 7.93 15.54 8.12
CA CYS A 153 8.49 16.33 9.22
C CYS A 153 8.97 15.44 10.38
N LEU A 154 8.18 14.42 10.75
CA LEU A 154 8.55 13.48 11.80
C LEU A 154 9.74 12.61 11.39
N ARG A 155 9.89 12.23 10.12
CA ARG A 155 11.06 11.48 9.64
C ARG A 155 12.37 12.26 9.82
N PHE A 156 12.36 13.57 9.59
CA PHE A 156 13.51 14.44 9.88
C PHE A 156 13.83 14.57 11.38
N ARG A 157 12.86 14.31 12.25
CA ARG A 157 12.99 14.40 13.72
C ARG A 157 13.16 13.06 14.42
N THR A 158 13.15 11.95 13.69
CA THR A 158 13.28 10.61 14.27
C THR A 158 14.73 10.15 14.23
N ALA A 159 15.29 9.77 15.37
CA ALA A 159 16.65 9.24 15.44
C ALA A 159 16.75 7.86 14.76
N PHE A 160 17.96 7.44 14.39
CA PHE A 160 18.17 6.13 13.76
C PHE A 160 19.22 5.30 14.49
N ILE A 161 19.10 3.99 14.38
CA ILE A 161 20.09 3.03 14.90
C ILE A 161 21.13 2.74 13.81
N ALA A 162 22.41 2.93 14.12
CA ALA A 162 23.50 2.71 13.17
C ALA A 162 23.59 1.23 12.75
N PRO A 163 23.66 0.88 11.44
CA PRO A 163 23.72 -0.52 10.99
C PRO A 163 24.92 -1.30 11.55
N SER A 164 26.08 -0.64 11.67
CA SER A 164 27.34 -1.21 12.17
C SER A 164 27.25 -1.68 13.63
N SER A 165 26.36 -1.07 14.43
CA SER A 165 26.15 -1.40 15.83
C SER A 165 25.18 -2.56 16.06
N ARG A 166 24.51 -3.07 15.00
CA ARG A 166 23.59 -4.21 15.11
C ARG A 166 24.30 -5.55 15.33
N VAL A 167 25.58 -5.65 14.95
CA VAL A 167 26.36 -6.90 14.99
C VAL A 167 26.76 -7.30 16.42
N PHE A 168 26.78 -6.35 17.36
CA PHE A 168 27.13 -6.59 18.77
C PHE A 168 25.95 -6.44 19.75
N GLY A 169 24.70 -6.40 19.26
CA GLY A 169 23.50 -6.33 20.10
C GLY A 169 23.24 -4.98 20.81
N ARG A 170 24.23 -4.09 20.92
CA ARG A 170 24.08 -2.71 21.35
C ARG A 170 24.01 -1.77 20.15
N GLY A 171 22.80 -1.55 19.66
CA GLY A 171 22.57 -0.53 18.64
C GLY A 171 22.86 0.86 19.20
N GLU A 172 23.81 1.59 18.63
CA GLU A 172 24.09 2.99 18.98
C GLU A 172 23.05 3.90 18.30
N LEU A 173 22.41 4.75 19.11
CA LEU A 173 21.40 5.70 18.65
C LEU A 173 22.08 6.98 18.19
N VAL A 174 21.96 7.31 16.90
CA VAL A 174 22.51 8.54 16.33
C VAL A 174 21.44 9.63 16.37
N ILE A 175 21.68 10.66 17.19
CA ILE A 175 20.75 11.80 17.42
C ILE A 175 21.20 13.06 16.65
N GLN A 176 22.38 13.04 16.00
CA GLN A 176 22.92 14.21 15.32
C GLN A 176 22.04 14.63 14.11
N PRO A 177 21.48 15.86 14.08
CA PRO A 177 20.48 16.28 13.08
C PRO A 177 21.02 16.24 11.65
N TYR A 178 22.27 16.68 11.44
CA TYR A 178 22.91 16.63 10.13
C TYR A 178 23.00 15.19 9.58
N LYS A 179 23.40 14.23 10.43
CA LYS A 179 23.51 12.81 10.01
C LYS A 179 22.14 12.19 9.74
N ILE A 180 21.11 12.57 10.50
CA ILE A 180 19.72 12.13 10.28
C ILE A 180 19.20 12.67 8.95
N ALA A 181 19.32 13.99 8.74
CA ALA A 181 18.85 14.67 7.54
C ALA A 181 19.54 14.11 6.28
N MET A 182 20.86 14.01 6.27
CA MET A 182 21.63 13.49 5.13
C MET A 182 21.22 12.07 4.75
N ARG A 183 21.06 11.20 5.76
CA ARG A 183 20.64 9.81 5.54
C ARG A 183 19.21 9.70 5.00
N TYR A 184 18.30 10.53 5.50
CA TYR A 184 16.91 10.51 5.04
C TYR A 184 16.79 11.07 3.62
N LEU A 185 17.48 12.18 3.35
CA LEU A 185 17.50 12.84 2.04
C LEU A 185 18.05 11.93 0.94
N SER A 186 19.09 11.15 1.26
CA SER A 186 19.74 10.27 0.27
C SER A 186 19.01 8.94 0.02
N ARG A 187 17.97 8.59 0.79
CA ARG A 187 17.33 7.26 0.70
C ARG A 187 15.84 7.28 0.41
N THR A 188 15.04 7.89 1.29
CA THR A 188 13.58 7.73 1.26
C THR A 188 12.83 9.05 1.09
N PHE A 189 13.50 10.18 1.30
CA PHE A 189 12.88 11.50 1.18
C PHE A 189 12.20 11.73 -0.17
N TRP A 190 12.86 11.44 -1.29
CA TRP A 190 12.30 11.67 -2.61
C TRP A 190 11.03 10.86 -2.87
N PHE A 191 10.99 9.61 -2.37
CA PHE A 191 9.79 8.77 -2.47
C PHE A 191 8.66 9.33 -1.61
N ASP A 192 8.92 9.69 -0.35
CA ASP A 192 7.93 10.31 0.53
C ASP A 192 7.46 11.67 -0.01
N LEU A 193 8.35 12.44 -0.66
CA LEU A 193 8.02 13.71 -1.28
C LEU A 193 7.06 13.51 -2.46
N ILE A 194 7.39 12.61 -3.40
CA ILE A 194 6.52 12.28 -4.53
C ILE A 194 5.16 11.83 -4.04
N THR A 195 5.10 10.97 -3.01
CA THR A 195 3.83 10.50 -2.46
C THR A 195 3.03 11.61 -1.79
N ALA A 196 3.68 12.59 -1.17
CA ALA A 196 3.04 13.72 -0.50
C ALA A 196 2.54 14.83 -1.45
N LEU A 197 2.93 14.82 -2.73
CA LEU A 197 2.50 15.86 -3.67
C LEU A 197 0.96 15.86 -3.85
N PRO A 198 0.30 17.03 -3.75
CA PRO A 198 -1.12 17.21 -4.07
C PRO A 198 -1.33 17.36 -5.58
N LEU A 199 -0.78 16.41 -6.35
CA LEU A 199 -0.70 16.52 -7.81
C LEU A 199 -2.08 16.58 -8.51
N PRO A 200 -3.09 15.77 -8.14
CA PRO A 200 -4.44 15.91 -8.68
C PRO A 200 -5.05 17.28 -8.41
N GLN A 201 -4.88 17.83 -7.21
CA GLN A 201 -5.43 19.15 -6.87
C GLN A 201 -4.73 20.26 -7.67
N PHE A 202 -3.41 20.21 -7.78
CA PHE A 202 -2.64 21.15 -8.60
C PHE A 202 -3.10 21.11 -10.07
N VAL A 203 -3.30 19.92 -10.62
CA VAL A 203 -3.75 19.77 -12.01
C VAL A 203 -5.17 20.32 -12.20
N ILE A 204 -6.11 20.00 -11.32
CA ILE A 204 -7.51 20.44 -11.43
C ILE A 204 -7.65 21.96 -11.32
N TRP A 205 -6.93 22.60 -10.38
CA TRP A 205 -7.16 24.00 -10.03
C TRP A 205 -6.18 24.97 -10.69
N VAL A 206 -5.02 24.50 -11.15
CA VAL A 206 -3.99 25.35 -11.79
C VAL A 206 -3.84 24.99 -13.26
N VAL A 207 -3.52 23.73 -13.57
CA VAL A 207 -3.18 23.33 -14.95
C VAL A 207 -4.40 23.37 -15.85
N VAL A 208 -5.52 22.76 -15.44
CA VAL A 208 -6.74 22.65 -16.24
C VAL A 208 -7.30 24.02 -16.66
N PRO A 209 -7.42 25.03 -15.77
CA PRO A 209 -7.85 26.38 -16.14
C PRO A 209 -6.87 27.12 -17.05
N MET A 210 -5.56 26.83 -16.98
CA MET A 210 -4.54 27.47 -17.82
C MET A 210 -4.49 26.90 -19.25
N LEU A 211 -5.05 25.71 -19.49
CA LEU A 211 -5.11 25.10 -20.81
C LEU A 211 -6.21 25.75 -21.65
N LYS A 212 -5.83 26.27 -22.83
CA LYS A 212 -6.75 26.85 -23.84
C LYS A 212 -7.87 25.87 -24.21
N GLU A 213 -9.05 26.40 -24.53
CA GLU A 213 -10.26 25.62 -24.84
C GLU A 213 -10.08 24.62 -25.98
N SER A 214 -9.27 24.91 -27.00
CA SER A 214 -9.02 24.00 -28.13
C SER A 214 -8.24 22.73 -27.76
N ALA A 215 -7.74 22.62 -26.52
CA ALA A 215 -6.96 21.47 -26.02
C ALA A 215 -7.77 20.55 -25.10
N THR A 216 -9.09 20.44 -25.29
CA THR A 216 -10.01 19.64 -24.45
C THR A 216 -9.59 18.18 -24.27
N ALA A 217 -9.07 17.54 -25.34
CA ALA A 217 -8.54 16.17 -25.25
C ALA A 217 -7.33 16.10 -24.29
N ASN A 218 -6.37 17.00 -24.47
CA ASN A 218 -5.16 17.07 -23.64
C ASN A 218 -5.50 17.33 -22.17
N ARG A 219 -6.50 18.17 -21.89
CA ARG A 219 -6.97 18.49 -20.53
C ARG A 219 -7.47 17.24 -19.79
N LYS A 220 -8.31 16.44 -20.44
CA LYS A 220 -8.89 15.21 -19.85
C LYS A 220 -7.80 14.17 -19.59
N ASP A 221 -6.86 14.01 -20.52
CA ASP A 221 -5.81 13.00 -20.40
C ASP A 221 -4.75 13.38 -19.37
N ILE A 222 -4.37 14.65 -19.28
CA ILE A 222 -3.49 15.16 -18.21
C ILE A 222 -4.13 14.90 -16.85
N LEU A 223 -5.41 15.21 -16.67
CA LEU A 223 -6.12 14.96 -15.42
C LEU A 223 -6.10 13.46 -15.05
N ARG A 224 -6.46 12.57 -15.99
CA ARG A 224 -6.48 11.12 -15.75
C ARG A 224 -5.10 10.58 -15.39
N PHE A 225 -4.08 10.96 -16.16
CA PHE A 225 -2.71 10.55 -15.91
C PHE A 225 -2.22 11.04 -14.54
N SER A 226 -2.56 12.26 -14.17
CA SER A 226 -2.21 12.85 -12.87
C SER A 226 -2.73 12.02 -11.69
N ILE A 227 -3.95 11.50 -11.79
CA ILE A 227 -4.59 10.68 -10.76
C ILE A 227 -3.87 9.33 -10.64
N ILE A 228 -3.64 8.64 -11.77
CA ILE A 228 -2.99 7.32 -11.79
C ILE A 228 -1.54 7.43 -11.31
N PHE A 229 -0.80 8.44 -11.79
CA PHE A 229 0.59 8.67 -11.42
C PHE A 229 0.75 8.90 -9.93
N GLN A 230 -0.18 9.63 -9.29
CA GLN A 230 -0.13 9.86 -7.85
C GLN A 230 -0.58 8.64 -7.03
N TYR A 231 -1.52 7.85 -7.55
CA TYR A 231 -2.07 6.68 -6.86
C TYR A 231 -1.02 5.57 -6.64
N LEU A 232 -0.19 5.29 -7.66
CA LEU A 232 0.79 4.19 -7.59
C LEU A 232 1.83 4.36 -6.47
N PRO A 233 2.53 5.51 -6.32
CA PRO A 233 3.44 5.73 -5.21
C PRO A 233 2.75 5.60 -3.85
N ARG A 234 1.53 6.14 -3.69
CA ARG A 234 0.75 6.05 -2.45
C ARG A 234 0.44 4.60 -2.09
N LEU A 235 0.10 3.78 -3.07
CA LEU A 235 -0.09 2.34 -2.88
C LEU A 235 1.20 1.67 -2.43
N PHE A 236 2.32 1.96 -3.11
CA PHE A 236 3.62 1.38 -2.75
C PHE A 236 4.13 1.82 -1.37
N GLN A 237 3.73 2.99 -0.86
CA GLN A 237 4.12 3.49 0.46
C GLN A 237 3.53 2.64 1.61
N ILE A 238 2.45 1.89 1.38
CA ILE A 238 1.89 0.99 2.39
C ILE A 238 2.87 -0.14 2.75
N PHE A 239 3.59 -0.71 1.79
CA PHE A 239 4.50 -1.84 2.03
C PHE A 239 5.61 -1.53 3.06
N PRO A 240 6.43 -0.47 2.91
CA PRO A 240 7.47 -0.14 3.89
C PRO A 240 6.89 0.26 5.25
N LEU A 241 5.71 0.90 5.29
CA LEU A 241 5.05 1.30 6.53
C LEU A 241 4.55 0.08 7.31
N THR A 242 3.81 -0.82 6.65
CA THR A 242 3.33 -2.07 7.26
C THR A 242 4.49 -2.92 7.73
N ARG A 243 5.59 -3.02 6.95
CA ARG A 243 6.80 -3.72 7.38
C ARG A 243 7.39 -3.14 8.67
N GLN A 244 7.46 -1.81 8.80
CA GLN A 244 7.97 -1.16 10.02
C GLN A 244 7.09 -1.45 11.23
N ILE A 245 5.77 -1.40 11.06
CA ILE A 245 4.82 -1.73 12.12
C ILE A 245 5.00 -3.18 12.57
N VAL A 246 5.01 -4.13 11.63
CA VAL A 246 5.17 -5.57 11.92
C VAL A 246 6.49 -5.86 12.65
N MET A 247 7.60 -5.25 12.23
CA MET A 247 8.91 -5.43 12.86
C MET A 247 8.99 -4.81 14.27
N ALA A 248 8.24 -3.73 14.53
CA ALA A 248 8.25 -3.03 15.82
C ALA A 248 7.38 -3.71 16.88
N THR A 249 6.20 -4.23 16.51
CA THR A 249 5.33 -4.97 17.44
C THR A 249 5.62 -6.46 17.48
N GLY A 250 6.50 -6.99 16.64
CA GLY A 250 6.78 -8.43 16.52
C GLY A 250 5.56 -9.25 16.06
N ALA A 251 4.52 -8.56 15.60
CA ALA A 251 3.17 -9.07 15.51
C ALA A 251 2.29 -8.01 14.84
N MET A 252 1.71 -8.33 13.68
CA MET A 252 0.34 -7.90 13.36
C MET A 252 -0.67 -8.85 14.05
N THR A 253 -0.25 -9.50 15.13
CA THR A 253 -0.84 -10.71 15.73
C THR A 253 -1.22 -10.56 17.20
N GLU A 254 -1.23 -9.34 17.79
CA GLU A 254 -1.94 -9.16 19.08
C GLU A 254 -3.41 -9.58 18.93
N ASN A 255 -3.97 -9.38 17.73
CA ASN A 255 -5.33 -9.74 17.37
C ASN A 255 -5.36 -10.49 16.04
N ALA A 256 -5.52 -11.82 16.05
CA ALA A 256 -5.56 -12.64 14.84
C ALA A 256 -6.68 -12.20 13.84
N TRP A 257 -7.74 -11.56 14.32
CA TRP A 257 -8.81 -10.98 13.49
C TRP A 257 -8.37 -9.72 12.73
N ALA A 258 -7.37 -8.97 13.22
CA ALA A 258 -6.91 -7.73 12.60
C ALA A 258 -6.26 -7.98 11.23
N SER A 259 -5.58 -9.13 11.07
CA SER A 259 -5.03 -9.57 9.78
C SER A 259 -6.14 -9.88 8.77
N ALA A 260 -7.19 -10.60 9.19
CA ALA A 260 -8.34 -10.89 8.33
C ALA A 260 -9.07 -9.61 7.90
N ALA A 261 -9.31 -8.69 8.85
CA ALA A 261 -9.89 -7.38 8.56
C ALA A 261 -9.04 -6.54 7.60
N TYR A 262 -7.72 -6.53 7.78
CA TYR A 262 -6.80 -5.82 6.88
C TYR A 262 -6.86 -6.36 5.44
N ASN A 263 -6.82 -7.68 5.26
CA ASN A 263 -6.95 -8.27 3.93
C ASN A 263 -8.32 -8.01 3.30
N LEU A 264 -9.40 -8.04 4.09
CA LEU A 264 -10.73 -7.69 3.63
C LEU A 264 -10.79 -6.21 3.18
N ILE A 265 -10.18 -5.29 3.92
CA ILE A 265 -10.10 -3.88 3.53
C ILE A 265 -9.36 -3.73 2.19
N LEU A 266 -8.23 -4.41 2.00
CA LEU A 266 -7.51 -4.40 0.72
C LEU A 266 -8.35 -4.98 -0.42
N TYR A 267 -9.11 -6.04 -0.16
CA TYR A 267 -10.03 -6.65 -1.13
C TYR A 267 -11.14 -5.67 -1.55
N MET A 268 -11.76 -4.99 -0.57
CA MET A 268 -12.79 -3.97 -0.81
C MET A 268 -12.22 -2.75 -1.55
N LEU A 269 -11.00 -2.33 -1.19
CA LEU A 269 -10.31 -1.23 -1.86
C LEU A 269 -9.98 -1.56 -3.32
N ALA A 270 -9.49 -2.77 -3.60
CA ALA A 270 -9.24 -3.22 -4.96
C ALA A 270 -10.55 -3.26 -5.79
N SER A 271 -11.63 -3.76 -5.18
CA SER A 271 -12.96 -3.76 -5.80
C SER A 271 -13.44 -2.33 -6.13
N HIS A 272 -13.24 -1.39 -5.21
CA HIS A 272 -13.54 0.02 -5.41
C HIS A 272 -12.76 0.64 -6.57
N VAL A 273 -11.45 0.41 -6.63
CA VAL A 273 -10.57 0.90 -7.70
C VAL A 273 -10.96 0.34 -9.06
N LEU A 274 -11.19 -0.98 -9.14
CA LEU A 274 -11.60 -1.64 -10.38
C LEU A 274 -12.97 -1.13 -10.88
N GLY A 275 -13.91 -0.92 -9.97
CA GLY A 275 -15.20 -0.31 -10.30
C GLY A 275 -15.08 1.11 -10.84
N ALA A 276 -14.21 1.92 -10.25
CA ALA A 276 -13.94 3.29 -10.69
C ALA A 276 -13.23 3.34 -12.06
N LEU A 277 -12.26 2.45 -12.29
CA LEU A 277 -11.60 2.30 -13.59
C LEU A 277 -12.58 1.83 -14.66
N TRP A 278 -13.43 0.86 -14.35
CA TRP A 278 -14.47 0.41 -15.27
C TRP A 278 -15.42 1.54 -15.67
N TYR A 279 -15.81 2.39 -14.71
CA TYR A 279 -16.61 3.58 -14.99
C TYR A 279 -15.90 4.56 -15.93
N LEU A 280 -14.64 4.90 -15.63
CA LEU A 280 -13.83 5.78 -16.47
C LEU A 280 -13.72 5.25 -17.90
N PHE A 281 -13.40 3.96 -18.04
CA PHE A 281 -13.28 3.30 -19.34
C PHE A 281 -14.63 3.23 -20.06
N SER A 282 -15.74 3.08 -19.34
CA SER A 282 -17.09 3.18 -19.94
C SER A 282 -17.28 4.56 -20.57
N VAL A 283 -17.02 5.64 -19.83
CA VAL A 283 -17.12 7.00 -20.39
C VAL A 283 -16.19 7.20 -21.60
N GLN A 284 -14.96 6.65 -21.56
CA GLN A 284 -14.03 6.72 -22.69
C GLN A 284 -14.52 5.95 -23.92
N ARG A 285 -15.12 4.77 -23.74
CA ARG A 285 -15.70 3.99 -24.85
C ARG A 285 -16.90 4.70 -25.46
N GLN A 286 -17.72 5.37 -24.65
CA GLN A 286 -18.80 6.20 -25.14
C GLN A 286 -18.27 7.37 -25.97
N GLU A 287 -17.26 8.09 -25.47
CA GLU A 287 -16.62 9.19 -26.21
C GLU A 287 -15.98 8.70 -27.52
N ALA A 288 -15.36 7.52 -27.52
CA ALA A 288 -14.75 6.94 -28.70
C ALA A 288 -15.79 6.57 -29.77
N CYS A 289 -16.92 5.97 -29.37
CA CYS A 289 -18.03 5.74 -30.29
C CYS A 289 -18.53 7.05 -30.90
N TRP A 290 -18.70 8.08 -30.07
CA TRP A 290 -19.16 9.38 -30.56
C TRP A 290 -18.20 10.00 -31.56
N ARG A 291 -16.89 9.91 -31.31
CA ARG A 291 -15.86 10.38 -32.25
C ARG A 291 -15.89 9.60 -33.55
N GLU A 292 -16.11 8.29 -33.51
CA GLU A 292 -16.19 7.46 -34.70
C GLU A 292 -17.40 7.82 -35.56
N ALA A 293 -18.59 7.95 -34.95
CA ALA A 293 -19.79 8.42 -35.65
C ALA A 293 -19.61 9.84 -36.22
N CYS A 294 -19.02 10.74 -35.44
CA CYS A 294 -18.73 12.12 -35.84
C CYS A 294 -17.81 12.19 -37.07
N ASN A 295 -16.78 11.34 -37.11
CA ASN A 295 -15.86 11.29 -38.25
C ASN A 295 -16.56 10.83 -39.54
N LEU A 296 -17.59 9.98 -39.43
CA LEU A 296 -18.38 9.53 -40.58
C LEU A 296 -19.35 10.62 -41.09
N GLU A 297 -19.89 11.44 -40.18
CA GLU A 297 -20.75 12.59 -40.55
C GLU A 297 -19.97 13.72 -41.25
N GLY A 298 -18.63 13.73 -41.14
CA GLY A 298 -17.76 14.69 -41.81
C GLY A 298 -17.78 16.07 -41.15
N PRO A 299 -17.62 17.17 -41.92
CA PRO A 299 -17.34 18.51 -41.36
C PRO A 299 -18.51 19.13 -40.57
N MET A 300 -19.70 18.53 -40.65
CA MET A 300 -20.88 18.96 -39.89
C MET A 300 -20.76 18.61 -38.39
N CYS A 301 -19.97 17.60 -38.04
CA CYS A 301 -19.71 17.24 -36.66
C CYS A 301 -18.33 17.75 -36.21
N ARG A 302 -18.30 18.45 -35.07
CA ARG A 302 -17.07 18.92 -34.43
C ARG A 302 -16.88 18.23 -33.09
N THR A 303 -15.66 17.75 -32.83
CA THR A 303 -15.34 17.06 -31.57
C THR A 303 -15.52 17.95 -30.32
N GLU A 304 -15.51 19.27 -30.49
CA GLU A 304 -15.80 20.26 -29.45
C GLU A 304 -17.25 20.17 -28.94
N PHE A 305 -18.18 19.65 -29.73
CA PHE A 305 -19.58 19.48 -29.35
C PHE A 305 -19.79 18.45 -28.23
N PHE A 306 -18.79 17.60 -27.98
CA PHE A 306 -18.81 16.62 -26.89
C PHE A 306 -18.41 17.20 -25.54
N ASP A 307 -18.05 18.48 -25.43
CA ASP A 307 -17.91 19.18 -24.15
C ASP A 307 -19.19 19.94 -23.84
N CYS A 308 -19.78 19.71 -22.67
CA CYS A 308 -21.04 20.36 -22.28
C CYS A 308 -20.91 21.87 -22.08
N ASN A 309 -19.68 22.37 -21.87
CA ASN A 309 -19.43 23.81 -21.78
C ASN A 309 -19.47 24.50 -23.14
N THR A 310 -19.37 23.74 -24.24
CA THR A 310 -19.49 24.27 -25.60
C THR A 310 -20.95 24.56 -25.91
N VAL A 311 -21.40 25.79 -25.63
CA VAL A 311 -22.74 26.27 -25.98
C VAL A 311 -22.66 27.00 -27.32
N SER A 312 -23.20 26.39 -28.38
CA SER A 312 -23.33 27.03 -29.69
C SER A 312 -24.63 26.63 -30.38
N SER A 313 -25.21 27.54 -31.16
CA SER A 313 -26.38 27.25 -32.01
C SER A 313 -26.13 26.07 -32.96
N ASN A 314 -24.92 25.97 -33.49
CA ASN A 314 -24.50 24.89 -34.38
C ASN A 314 -24.53 23.52 -33.70
N ARG A 315 -24.14 23.43 -32.42
CA ARG A 315 -24.20 22.18 -31.64
C ARG A 315 -25.63 21.69 -31.48
N THR A 316 -26.56 22.58 -31.13
CA THR A 316 -27.99 22.22 -30.97
C THR A 316 -28.59 21.71 -32.28
N ILE A 317 -28.32 22.41 -33.39
CA ILE A 317 -28.79 21.99 -34.72
C ILE A 317 -28.18 20.63 -35.11
N TRP A 318 -26.86 20.47 -34.92
CA TRP A 318 -26.19 19.19 -35.19
C TRP A 318 -26.77 18.05 -34.36
N TYR A 319 -27.02 18.27 -33.07
CA TYR A 319 -27.57 17.24 -32.18
C TYR A 319 -28.95 16.75 -32.61
N GLU A 320 -29.82 17.66 -33.11
CA GLU A 320 -31.15 17.30 -33.60
C GLU A 320 -31.11 16.52 -34.94
N LEU A 321 -30.11 16.80 -35.78
CA LEU A 321 -29.95 16.16 -37.09
C LEU A 321 -29.13 14.86 -37.03
N SER A 322 -28.32 14.67 -35.98
CA SER A 322 -27.39 13.55 -35.86
C SER A 322 -28.08 12.27 -35.41
N ASN A 323 -27.66 11.14 -36.00
CA ASN A 323 -28.12 9.80 -35.60
C ASN A 323 -27.24 9.16 -34.50
N ILE A 324 -26.33 9.92 -33.90
CA ILE A 324 -25.33 9.43 -32.94
C ILE A 324 -25.94 8.75 -31.71
N THR A 325 -27.13 9.19 -31.27
CA THR A 325 -27.88 8.59 -30.15
C THR A 325 -28.40 7.20 -30.44
N ARG A 326 -28.60 6.85 -31.71
CA ARG A 326 -29.01 5.52 -32.16
C ARG A 326 -27.83 4.63 -32.54
N LEU A 327 -26.73 5.22 -33.00
CA LEU A 327 -25.51 4.49 -33.38
C LEU A 327 -24.73 4.05 -32.15
N CYS A 328 -24.58 4.93 -31.15
CA CYS A 328 -23.78 4.66 -29.95
C CYS A 328 -24.62 4.09 -28.80
N THR A 329 -25.27 2.97 -29.09
CA THR A 329 -26.02 2.15 -28.12
C THR A 329 -25.52 0.71 -28.15
N PRO A 330 -25.50 -0.01 -27.02
CA PRO A 330 -25.06 -1.41 -26.98
C PRO A 330 -25.81 -2.37 -27.90
N ASP A 331 -27.08 -2.08 -28.20
CA ASP A 331 -27.93 -2.90 -29.07
C ASP A 331 -27.64 -2.72 -30.57
N ASN A 332 -26.84 -1.71 -30.92
CA ASN A 332 -26.47 -1.42 -32.30
C ASN A 332 -25.13 -2.10 -32.65
N SER A 333 -25.04 -2.71 -33.83
CA SER A 333 -23.82 -3.35 -34.31
C SER A 333 -22.71 -2.37 -34.73
N PHE A 334 -23.00 -1.05 -34.75
CA PHE A 334 -22.06 -0.01 -35.13
C PHE A 334 -20.79 0.01 -34.26
N TYR A 335 -20.92 -0.12 -32.94
CA TYR A 335 -19.79 -0.02 -32.02
C TYR A 335 -19.84 -1.09 -30.92
N GLN A 336 -18.76 -1.86 -30.79
CA GLN A 336 -18.67 -2.93 -29.80
C GLN A 336 -18.24 -2.37 -28.43
N PHE A 337 -19.16 -2.37 -27.47
CA PHE A 337 -18.88 -1.90 -26.11
C PHE A 337 -18.35 -2.98 -25.16
N GLY A 338 -18.60 -4.27 -25.44
CA GLY A 338 -18.12 -5.39 -24.61
C GLY A 338 -18.54 -5.28 -23.14
N ILE A 339 -17.61 -5.44 -22.19
CA ILE A 339 -17.82 -5.35 -20.74
C ILE A 339 -18.35 -3.99 -20.29
N TYR A 340 -18.27 -2.95 -21.12
CA TYR A 340 -18.78 -1.61 -20.81
C TYR A 340 -20.24 -1.42 -21.24
N ALA A 341 -20.80 -2.34 -22.04
CA ALA A 341 -22.19 -2.29 -22.49
C ALA A 341 -23.19 -2.16 -21.33
N GLU A 342 -22.92 -2.87 -20.23
CA GLU A 342 -23.74 -2.87 -19.03
C GLU A 342 -23.92 -1.44 -18.44
N ALA A 343 -22.89 -0.60 -18.51
CA ALA A 343 -22.96 0.78 -18.00
C ALA A 343 -24.02 1.62 -18.74
N PHE A 344 -24.23 1.38 -20.03
CA PHE A 344 -25.17 2.15 -20.85
C PHE A 344 -26.58 1.58 -20.80
N ASN A 345 -26.72 0.26 -20.68
CA ASN A 345 -28.03 -0.39 -20.49
C ASN A 345 -28.73 0.14 -19.23
N TYR A 346 -27.98 0.36 -18.15
CA TYR A 346 -28.48 0.95 -16.91
C TYR A 346 -28.42 2.49 -16.87
N LYS A 347 -28.04 3.15 -17.98
CA LYS A 347 -27.87 4.61 -18.09
C LYS A 347 -26.97 5.22 -16.99
N LEU A 348 -25.98 4.44 -16.56
CA LEU A 348 -25.15 4.74 -15.38
C LEU A 348 -24.33 6.02 -15.55
N THR A 349 -23.90 6.33 -16.76
CA THR A 349 -23.09 7.53 -17.03
C THR A 349 -23.85 8.83 -16.77
N THR A 350 -25.17 8.81 -16.93
CA THR A 350 -26.11 9.93 -16.70
C THR A 350 -26.69 9.98 -15.29
N SER A 351 -26.56 8.91 -14.49
CA SER A 351 -27.21 8.82 -13.19
C SER A 351 -26.53 9.67 -12.09
N ALA A 352 -27.24 9.81 -10.96
CA ALA A 352 -26.74 10.48 -9.77
C ALA A 352 -25.48 9.79 -9.22
N PHE A 353 -24.60 10.55 -8.58
CA PHE A 353 -23.30 10.06 -8.09
C PHE A 353 -23.43 8.85 -7.17
N THR A 354 -24.39 8.86 -6.24
CA THR A 354 -24.58 7.76 -5.27
C THR A 354 -24.91 6.44 -5.95
N GLN A 355 -25.87 6.43 -6.89
CA GLN A 355 -26.24 5.22 -7.64
C GLN A 355 -25.07 4.71 -8.47
N LYS A 356 -24.39 5.62 -9.16
CA LYS A 356 -23.17 5.34 -9.94
C LYS A 356 -22.08 4.69 -9.08
N TYR A 357 -21.77 5.29 -7.94
CA TYR A 357 -20.75 4.80 -7.02
C TYR A 357 -21.07 3.38 -6.52
N PHE A 358 -22.25 3.16 -5.96
CA PHE A 358 -22.61 1.86 -5.39
C PHE A 358 -22.67 0.76 -6.45
N TYR A 359 -23.19 1.07 -7.63
CA TYR A 359 -23.24 0.11 -8.72
C TYR A 359 -21.84 -0.25 -9.23
N CYS A 360 -20.96 0.72 -9.45
CA CYS A 360 -19.59 0.45 -9.86
C CYS A 360 -18.80 -0.32 -8.79
N PHE A 361 -19.00 0.01 -7.51
CA PHE A 361 -18.41 -0.73 -6.40
C PHE A 361 -18.88 -2.20 -6.40
N TRP A 362 -20.18 -2.43 -6.56
CA TRP A 362 -20.76 -3.76 -6.71
C TRP A 362 -20.19 -4.50 -7.93
N TRP A 363 -20.09 -3.84 -9.08
CA TRP A 363 -19.53 -4.42 -10.29
C TRP A 363 -18.09 -4.89 -10.07
N GLY A 364 -17.25 -4.07 -9.44
CA GLY A 364 -15.89 -4.43 -9.09
C GLY A 364 -15.83 -5.61 -8.13
N LEU A 365 -16.66 -5.58 -7.08
CA LEU A 365 -16.73 -6.64 -6.07
C LEU A 365 -17.16 -7.98 -6.68
N LYS A 366 -18.21 -7.97 -7.52
CA LYS A 366 -18.72 -9.15 -8.22
C LYS A 366 -17.66 -9.78 -9.10
N ASN A 367 -16.99 -8.97 -9.93
CA ASN A 367 -16.02 -9.50 -10.88
C ASN A 367 -14.71 -9.95 -10.20
N LEU A 368 -14.29 -9.29 -9.13
CA LEU A 368 -13.16 -9.77 -8.32
C LEU A 368 -13.49 -11.08 -7.60
N SER A 369 -14.74 -11.25 -7.13
CA SER A 369 -15.21 -12.47 -6.45
C SER A 369 -15.37 -13.66 -7.39
N CYS A 370 -15.81 -13.40 -8.63
CA CYS A 370 -15.97 -14.42 -9.67
C CYS A 370 -14.73 -14.57 -10.56
N LEU A 371 -13.58 -13.99 -10.18
CA LEU A 371 -12.33 -14.07 -10.94
C LEU A 371 -12.46 -13.64 -12.41
N GLY A 372 -13.37 -12.72 -12.70
CA GLY A 372 -13.64 -12.22 -14.06
C GLY A 372 -14.34 -13.22 -15.00
N GLN A 373 -14.82 -14.37 -14.52
CA GLN A 373 -15.40 -15.42 -15.38
C GLN A 373 -16.63 -14.99 -16.19
N ASN A 374 -17.38 -14.01 -15.69
CA ASN A 374 -18.61 -13.53 -16.31
C ASN A 374 -18.38 -12.32 -17.25
N LEU A 375 -17.13 -11.97 -17.56
CA LEU A 375 -16.79 -10.84 -18.42
C LEU A 375 -16.85 -11.25 -19.90
N ALA A 376 -17.82 -10.70 -20.63
CA ALA A 376 -17.90 -10.85 -22.09
C ALA A 376 -17.14 -9.71 -22.77
N THR A 377 -15.95 -10.02 -23.29
CA THR A 377 -15.05 -9.01 -23.89
C THR A 377 -15.26 -8.84 -25.41
N SER A 378 -15.02 -7.63 -25.93
CA SER A 378 -14.82 -7.41 -27.37
C SER A 378 -13.36 -7.72 -27.77
N LEU A 379 -13.03 -7.58 -29.06
CA LEU A 379 -11.65 -7.72 -29.57
C LEU A 379 -10.75 -6.51 -29.22
N TYR A 380 -11.26 -5.54 -28.47
CA TYR A 380 -10.49 -4.38 -28.05
C TYR A 380 -9.39 -4.77 -27.03
N ILE A 381 -8.12 -4.56 -27.39
CA ILE A 381 -6.96 -4.97 -26.59
C ILE A 381 -6.99 -4.40 -25.16
N GLY A 382 -7.42 -3.14 -24.99
CA GLY A 382 -7.49 -2.50 -23.67
C GLY A 382 -8.50 -3.18 -22.74
N GLU A 383 -9.60 -3.68 -23.29
CA GLU A 383 -10.63 -4.41 -22.55
C GLU A 383 -10.16 -5.81 -22.16
N ILE A 384 -9.54 -6.54 -23.10
CA ILE A 384 -8.96 -7.87 -22.84
C ILE A 384 -7.90 -7.76 -21.74
N SER A 385 -7.02 -6.75 -21.84
CA SER A 385 -5.99 -6.50 -20.84
C SER A 385 -6.59 -6.21 -19.45
N PHE A 386 -7.64 -5.39 -19.39
CA PHE A 386 -8.32 -5.08 -18.14
C PHE A 386 -9.01 -6.31 -17.52
N ALA A 387 -9.65 -7.16 -18.32
CA ALA A 387 -10.25 -8.41 -17.86
C ALA A 387 -9.20 -9.39 -17.31
N ILE A 388 -8.04 -9.51 -17.97
CA ILE A 388 -6.92 -10.33 -17.47
C ILE A 388 -6.45 -9.82 -16.10
N VAL A 389 -6.29 -8.50 -15.94
CA VAL A 389 -5.90 -7.90 -14.65
C VAL A 389 -6.92 -8.22 -13.56
N ILE A 390 -8.22 -8.13 -13.85
CA ILE A 390 -9.28 -8.49 -12.90
C ILE A 390 -9.16 -9.97 -12.47
N GLY A 391 -8.94 -10.88 -13.43
CA GLY A 391 -8.78 -12.30 -13.14
C GLY A 391 -7.57 -12.60 -12.26
N VAL A 392 -6.40 -12.03 -12.59
CA VAL A 392 -5.15 -12.23 -11.83
C VAL A 392 -5.26 -11.60 -10.43
N LEU A 393 -5.74 -10.37 -10.32
CA LEU A 393 -5.93 -9.70 -9.03
C LEU A 393 -6.95 -10.44 -8.16
N GLY A 394 -8.05 -10.92 -8.76
CA GLY A 394 -9.05 -11.72 -8.08
C GLY A 394 -8.46 -12.98 -7.46
N LEU A 395 -7.64 -13.71 -8.23
CA LEU A 395 -6.97 -14.92 -7.75
C LEU A 395 -6.05 -14.63 -6.56
N VAL A 396 -5.19 -13.63 -6.69
CA VAL A 396 -4.23 -13.26 -5.63
C VAL A 396 -4.95 -12.82 -4.36
N LEU A 397 -5.92 -11.90 -4.48
CA LEU A 397 -6.62 -11.35 -3.32
C LEU A 397 -7.53 -12.37 -2.64
N PHE A 398 -8.19 -13.24 -3.42
CA PHE A 398 -9.00 -14.32 -2.86
C PHE A 398 -8.15 -15.37 -2.12
N ALA A 399 -6.97 -15.71 -2.67
CA ALA A 399 -6.01 -16.60 -2.00
C ALA A 399 -5.49 -15.99 -0.68
N LEU A 400 -5.18 -14.68 -0.66
CA LEU A 400 -4.75 -13.98 0.55
C LEU A 400 -5.85 -13.93 1.63
N LEU A 401 -7.12 -13.83 1.23
CA LEU A 401 -8.25 -13.87 2.16
C LEU A 401 -8.40 -15.27 2.77
N ILE A 402 -8.44 -16.32 1.93
CA ILE A 402 -8.61 -17.71 2.39
C ILE A 402 -7.44 -18.17 3.25
N GLY A 403 -6.19 -17.94 2.81
CA GLY A 403 -5.00 -18.42 3.52
C GLY A 403 -4.91 -17.87 4.95
N ASN A 404 -5.28 -16.60 5.14
CA ASN A 404 -5.28 -15.98 6.47
C ASN A 404 -6.49 -16.39 7.33
N MET A 405 -7.66 -16.64 6.71
CA MET A 405 -8.82 -17.18 7.43
C MET A 405 -8.60 -18.63 7.87
N GLN A 406 -7.96 -19.47 7.05
CA GLN A 406 -7.61 -20.84 7.42
C GLN A 406 -6.60 -20.87 8.57
N TYR A 407 -5.59 -20.00 8.53
CA TYR A 407 -4.65 -19.81 9.65
C TYR A 407 -5.36 -19.37 10.93
N PHE A 408 -6.29 -18.41 10.85
CA PHE A 408 -7.11 -17.96 11.99
C PHE A 408 -7.93 -19.09 12.61
N CYS A 409 -8.68 -19.84 11.80
CA CYS A 409 -9.48 -20.97 12.25
C CYS A 409 -8.62 -22.06 12.91
N LEU A 410 -7.43 -22.32 12.37
CA LEU A 410 -6.50 -23.30 12.92
C LEU A 410 -5.95 -22.86 14.28
N CYS A 411 -5.47 -21.61 14.41
CA CYS A 411 -4.98 -21.05 15.67
C CYS A 411 -6.08 -20.99 16.74
N SER A 412 -7.31 -20.59 16.39
CA SER A 412 -8.42 -20.57 17.34
C SER A 412 -8.83 -21.97 17.82
N ARG A 413 -8.71 -23.00 16.97
CA ARG A 413 -8.94 -24.40 17.39
C ARG A 413 -7.84 -24.93 18.30
N ILE A 414 -6.58 -24.55 18.07
CA ILE A 414 -5.45 -24.97 18.91
C ILE A 414 -5.53 -24.31 20.29
N SER A 415 -5.90 -23.03 20.37
CA SER A 415 -6.08 -22.32 21.65
C SER A 415 -7.26 -22.82 22.49
N LYS A 416 -8.17 -23.62 21.92
CA LYS A 416 -9.35 -24.18 22.60
C LYS A 416 -9.22 -25.69 22.89
N ARG A 417 -8.07 -26.32 22.63
CA ARG A 417 -7.83 -27.70 23.10
C ARG A 417 -7.37 -27.63 24.57
N PRO A 418 -8.08 -28.31 25.49
CA PRO A 418 -7.75 -28.33 26.91
C PRO A 418 -6.40 -29.01 27.19
#